data_AF-A0A2P5BVS8-F1
#
_entry.id   AF-A0A2P5BVS8-F1
#
_cell.length_a   1.000
_cell.length_b   1.000
_cell.length_c   1.000
_cell.angle_alpha   90.00
_cell.angle_beta   90.00
_cell.angle_gamma   90.00
#
_symmetry.space_group_name_H-M   'P 1'
#
loop_
_entity.id
_entity.type
_entity.pdbx_description
1 polymer ?
#
loop_
_entity_poly.entity_id
_entity_poly.type
_entity_poly.pdbx_seq_one_letter_code
_entity_poly.pdbx_strand_id
1 'polypeptide(L)'
;MAGFQLPLFIVGFILFSAISEASKCSINGIPLVRNISELHQDNYGRGGLSHITVAGSVLHGMKEVEVWLQTFSPGSYTPIHRHSCEEVFVVLKGTGTLYLASSSHQKYPGNPQQFSIFSNSTFHVPVNDAHQVWNTNEHEDLQMLVIISRPPVKVFVYDDWFVPHTAAKLKFPYFWDEECFQAPQKDEL
;
A
#
# COMPACT_ATOMS: atom_id res chain seq x y z
N MET A 1 -26.39 53.89 26.78
CA MET A 1 -25.63 53.74 25.52
C MET A 1 -24.67 52.59 25.70
N ALA A 2 -24.94 51.48 25.01
CA ALA A 2 -24.11 50.27 25.06
C ALA A 2 -22.90 50.45 24.15
N GLY A 3 -21.71 50.11 24.64
CA GLY A 3 -20.48 50.04 23.85
C GLY A 3 -19.91 48.62 23.94
N PHE A 4 -20.11 47.85 22.88
CA PHE A 4 -19.54 46.53 22.65
C PHE A 4 -18.04 46.64 22.32
N GLN A 5 -17.18 45.85 22.95
CA GLN A 5 -15.88 45.45 22.38
C GLN A 5 -15.67 43.95 22.61
N LEU A 6 -15.74 43.17 21.53
CA LEU A 6 -15.33 41.77 21.46
C LEU A 6 -13.86 41.70 20.93
N PRO A 7 -13.13 40.60 21.17
CA PRO A 7 -11.68 40.55 21.23
C PRO A 7 -11.02 40.28 19.87
N LEU A 8 -9.82 40.83 19.68
CA LEU A 8 -8.90 40.45 18.61
C LEU A 8 -7.82 39.55 19.23
N PHE A 9 -7.82 38.23 18.99
CA PHE A 9 -6.61 37.37 19.06
C PHE A 9 -6.94 35.92 18.66
N ILE A 10 -7.33 35.67 17.41
CA ILE A 10 -7.21 34.33 16.80
C ILE A 10 -6.85 34.50 15.31
N VAL A 11 -5.59 34.84 15.01
CA VAL A 11 -5.03 34.70 13.66
C VAL A 11 -3.59 34.21 13.82
N GLY A 12 -3.40 32.91 14.04
CA GLY A 12 -2.07 32.33 14.23
C GLY A 12 -1.94 30.83 14.02
N PHE A 13 -3.05 30.09 13.87
CA PHE A 13 -3.01 28.62 13.80
C PHE A 13 -3.22 28.00 12.42
N ILE A 14 -3.56 28.79 11.39
CA ILE A 14 -3.93 28.22 10.07
C ILE A 14 -2.71 28.03 9.14
N LEU A 15 -1.56 28.66 9.41
CA LEU A 15 -0.38 28.59 8.51
C LEU A 15 0.57 27.41 8.79
N PHE A 16 0.46 26.72 9.94
CA PHE A 16 1.38 25.63 10.27
C PHE A 16 1.02 24.27 9.64
N SER A 17 -0.25 24.03 9.31
CA SER A 17 -0.69 22.75 8.76
C SER A 17 -0.21 22.52 7.32
N ALA A 18 -0.20 23.56 6.48
CA ALA A 18 0.13 23.42 5.05
C ALA A 18 1.62 23.15 4.77
N ILE A 19 2.53 23.57 5.67
CA ILE A 19 3.98 23.36 5.50
C ILE A 19 4.38 21.92 5.87
N SER A 20 3.61 21.27 6.74
CA SER A 20 3.83 19.89 7.19
C SER A 20 3.53 18.84 6.11
N GLU A 21 2.57 19.10 5.22
CA GLU A 21 2.19 18.14 4.18
C GLU A 21 3.18 18.16 3.01
N ALA A 22 3.66 19.34 2.61
CA ALA A 22 4.62 19.47 1.51
C ALA A 22 6.01 18.85 1.83
N SER A 23 6.39 18.74 3.11
CA SER A 23 7.65 18.09 3.50
C SER A 23 7.56 16.57 3.47
N LYS A 24 6.37 15.99 3.68
CA LYS A 24 6.16 14.53 3.78
C LYS A 24 6.50 13.78 2.50
N CYS A 25 6.35 14.44 1.36
CA CYS A 25 6.54 13.87 0.03
C CYS A 25 7.83 14.33 -0.67
N SER A 26 8.69 15.09 0.03
CA SER A 26 9.97 15.53 -0.53
C SER A 26 11.00 14.41 -0.50
N ILE A 27 11.48 14.00 -1.68
CA ILE A 27 12.59 13.03 -1.79
C ILE A 27 13.96 13.63 -1.42
N ASN A 28 14.04 14.97 -1.33
CA ASN A 28 15.26 15.67 -0.94
C ASN A 28 15.41 15.68 0.59
N GLY A 29 16.61 15.35 1.07
CA GLY A 29 16.94 15.40 2.51
C GLY A 29 16.50 14.18 3.31
N ILE A 30 16.16 13.06 2.65
CA ILE A 30 15.78 11.82 3.33
C ILE A 30 17.00 11.23 4.07
N PRO A 31 16.88 10.93 5.38
CA PRO A 31 17.95 10.29 6.14
C PRO A 31 18.33 8.93 5.55
N LEU A 32 19.65 8.65 5.49
CA LEU A 32 20.15 7.36 5.01
C LEU A 32 19.67 6.19 5.88
N VAL A 33 19.64 6.38 7.19
CA VAL A 33 19.14 5.41 8.17
C VAL A 33 17.87 5.97 8.78
N ARG A 34 16.80 5.16 8.79
CA ARG A 34 15.48 5.55 9.27
C ARG A 34 14.94 4.50 10.23
N ASN A 35 14.30 4.95 11.30
CA ASN A 35 13.63 4.06 12.25
C ASN A 35 12.24 3.69 11.70
N ILE A 36 12.01 2.41 11.38
CA ILE A 36 10.73 1.95 10.81
C ILE A 36 9.55 2.28 11.74
N SER A 37 9.77 2.22 13.05
CA SER A 37 8.74 2.52 14.06
C SER A 37 8.30 3.99 14.07
N GLU A 38 9.05 4.89 13.42
CA GLU A 38 8.74 6.31 13.29
C GLU A 38 8.16 6.67 11.91
N LEU A 39 8.10 5.70 10.98
CA LEU A 39 7.48 5.92 9.66
C LEU A 39 5.96 5.98 9.78
N HIS A 40 5.34 6.76 8.90
CA HIS A 40 3.89 6.90 8.85
C HIS A 40 3.22 5.56 8.55
N GLN A 41 2.25 5.19 9.38
CA GLN A 41 1.43 3.99 9.24
C GLN A 41 -0.03 4.40 9.07
N ASP A 42 -0.72 3.82 8.09
CA ASP A 42 -2.14 4.08 7.86
C ASP A 42 -2.85 2.80 7.36
N ASN A 43 -4.18 2.78 7.45
CA ASN A 43 -5.02 1.76 6.83
C ASN A 43 -5.55 2.19 5.44
N TYR A 44 -5.40 3.47 5.07
CA TYR A 44 -5.85 4.07 3.82
C TYR A 44 -7.32 3.77 3.49
N GLY A 45 -8.18 3.79 4.52
CA GLY A 45 -9.60 3.49 4.41
C GLY A 45 -9.94 1.99 4.30
N ARG A 46 -8.95 1.09 4.41
CA ARG A 46 -9.15 -0.36 4.33
C ARG A 46 -9.13 -0.98 5.72
N GLY A 47 -10.32 -1.30 6.24
CA GLY A 47 -10.46 -1.95 7.55
C GLY A 47 -9.62 -3.22 7.66
N GLY A 48 -8.90 -3.37 8.77
CA GLY A 48 -8.01 -4.50 9.05
C GLY A 48 -6.62 -4.42 8.42
N LEU A 49 -6.34 -3.44 7.56
CA LEU A 49 -4.99 -3.16 7.05
C LEU A 49 -4.24 -2.20 7.98
N SER A 50 -2.95 -2.45 8.14
CA SER A 50 -1.96 -1.46 8.56
C SER A 50 -0.80 -1.51 7.57
N HIS A 51 -0.45 -0.38 6.98
CA HIS A 51 0.57 -0.28 5.93
C HIS A 51 1.62 0.78 6.27
N ILE A 52 2.89 0.42 6.05
CA ILE A 52 4.04 1.33 6.01
C ILE A 52 4.80 1.08 4.71
N THR A 53 5.04 2.14 3.92
CA THR A 53 6.06 2.08 2.87
C THR A 53 7.44 2.29 3.50
N VAL A 54 8.21 1.22 3.63
CA VAL A 54 9.53 1.23 4.29
C VAL A 54 10.58 1.93 3.41
N ALA A 55 10.60 1.61 2.12
CA ALA A 55 11.43 2.26 1.11
C ALA A 55 10.68 2.20 -0.21
N GLY A 56 10.40 3.33 -0.85
CA GLY A 56 9.48 3.38 -1.98
C GLY A 56 9.78 4.49 -2.96
N SER A 57 9.17 4.41 -4.14
CA SER A 57 9.50 5.29 -5.26
C SER A 57 9.04 6.72 -5.01
N VAL A 58 7.79 6.89 -4.63
CA VAL A 58 7.18 8.20 -4.43
C VAL A 58 7.73 8.87 -3.16
N LEU A 59 7.82 8.11 -2.07
CA LEU A 59 8.22 8.64 -0.76
C LEU A 59 9.74 8.74 -0.58
N HIS A 60 10.52 7.91 -1.26
CA HIS A 60 11.95 7.76 -0.98
C HIS A 60 12.86 7.77 -2.21
N GLY A 61 12.31 8.01 -3.41
CA GLY A 61 13.08 8.11 -4.65
C GLY A 61 13.60 6.76 -5.19
N MET A 62 13.08 5.63 -4.69
CA MET A 62 13.46 4.31 -5.20
C MET A 62 13.02 4.13 -6.66
N LYS A 63 13.83 3.45 -7.48
CA LYS A 63 13.58 3.32 -8.93
C LYS A 63 13.29 1.89 -9.38
N GLU A 64 13.82 0.92 -8.66
CA GLU A 64 13.84 -0.48 -9.12
C GLU A 64 13.08 -1.40 -8.18
N VAL A 65 13.16 -1.15 -6.87
CA VAL A 65 12.48 -1.94 -5.83
C VAL A 65 11.77 -1.04 -4.83
N GLU A 66 10.66 -1.52 -4.30
CA GLU A 66 9.91 -0.87 -3.22
C GLU A 66 9.50 -1.92 -2.18
N VAL A 67 9.52 -1.52 -0.92
CA VAL A 67 9.37 -2.37 0.25
C VAL A 67 8.26 -1.84 1.13
N TRP A 68 7.31 -2.70 1.48
CA TRP A 68 6.23 -2.43 2.40
C TRP A 68 6.30 -3.33 3.63
N LEU A 69 5.87 -2.80 4.77
CA LEU A 69 5.50 -3.60 5.94
C LEU A 69 3.98 -3.52 6.06
N GLN A 70 3.33 -4.67 6.01
CA GLN A 70 1.87 -4.75 6.07
C GLN A 70 1.44 -5.71 7.18
N THR A 71 0.44 -5.30 7.94
CA THR A 71 -0.25 -6.15 8.91
C THR A 71 -1.72 -6.24 8.53
N PHE A 72 -2.26 -7.46 8.56
CA PHE A 72 -3.65 -7.79 8.31
C PHE A 72 -4.27 -8.36 9.59
N SER A 73 -5.31 -7.73 10.11
CA SER A 73 -6.08 -8.25 11.24
C SER A 73 -6.81 -9.55 10.86
N PRO A 74 -7.24 -10.38 11.84
CA PRO A 74 -8.05 -11.56 11.58
C PRO A 74 -9.21 -11.31 10.60
N GLY A 75 -9.34 -12.19 9.62
CA GLY A 75 -10.39 -12.12 8.59
C GLY A 75 -10.19 -11.07 7.49
N SER A 76 -9.19 -10.19 7.58
CA SER A 76 -8.93 -9.16 6.56
C SER A 76 -8.12 -9.69 5.38
N TYR A 77 -8.29 -9.08 4.20
CA TYR A 77 -7.72 -9.55 2.94
C TYR A 77 -7.35 -8.41 1.98
N THR A 78 -6.48 -8.71 1.01
CA THR A 78 -6.28 -7.87 -0.17
C THR A 78 -7.44 -8.02 -1.14
N PRO A 79 -7.75 -7.03 -1.99
CA PRO A 79 -8.58 -7.29 -3.16
C PRO A 79 -8.00 -8.43 -4.00
N ILE A 80 -8.83 -9.05 -4.84
CA ILE A 80 -8.34 -9.89 -5.93
C ILE A 80 -7.70 -8.93 -6.93
N HIS A 81 -6.42 -9.13 -7.22
CA HIS A 81 -5.70 -8.19 -8.07
C HIS A 81 -4.54 -8.81 -8.83
N ARG A 82 -4.03 -8.08 -9.81
CA ARG A 82 -2.76 -8.36 -10.50
C ARG A 82 -1.96 -7.07 -10.69
N HIS A 83 -0.67 -7.20 -10.96
CA HIS A 83 0.23 -6.11 -11.31
C HIS A 83 1.36 -6.62 -12.21
N SER A 84 1.98 -5.73 -12.98
CA SER A 84 3.01 -6.10 -13.98
C SER A 84 4.44 -5.96 -13.42
N CYS A 85 4.64 -6.43 -12.20
CA CYS A 85 5.93 -6.49 -11.51
C CYS A 85 6.13 -7.86 -10.83
N GLU A 86 7.37 -8.15 -10.47
CA GLU A 86 7.64 -9.21 -9.50
C GLU A 86 7.21 -8.72 -8.11
N GLU A 87 6.67 -9.62 -7.29
CA GLU A 87 6.31 -9.36 -5.90
C GLU A 87 6.70 -10.55 -5.02
N VAL A 88 7.43 -10.26 -3.95
CA VAL A 88 7.91 -11.25 -2.97
C VAL A 88 7.38 -10.90 -1.60
N PHE A 89 6.86 -11.90 -0.91
CA PHE A 89 6.39 -11.80 0.47
C PHE A 89 7.30 -12.57 1.40
N VAL A 90 7.57 -12.00 2.57
CA VAL A 90 8.21 -12.68 3.71
C VAL A 90 7.27 -12.56 4.89
N VAL A 91 6.75 -13.70 5.37
CA VAL A 91 5.82 -13.73 6.49
C VAL A 91 6.59 -13.64 7.80
N LEU A 92 6.44 -12.51 8.50
CA LEU A 92 7.15 -12.22 9.73
C LEU A 92 6.42 -12.79 10.95
N LYS A 93 5.08 -12.71 10.96
CA LYS A 93 4.22 -13.19 12.04
C LYS A 93 2.89 -13.68 11.49
N GLY A 94 2.25 -14.57 12.23
CA GLY A 94 0.93 -15.09 11.93
C GLY A 94 0.90 -16.15 10.85
N THR A 95 -0.31 -16.44 10.40
CA THR A 95 -0.66 -17.44 9.39
C THR A 95 -1.78 -16.92 8.49
N GLY A 96 -1.95 -17.50 7.31
CA GLY A 96 -2.99 -17.10 6.37
C GLY A 96 -3.08 -18.00 5.16
N THR A 97 -3.78 -17.54 4.13
CA THR A 97 -3.93 -18.24 2.86
C THR A 97 -3.64 -17.30 1.68
N LEU A 98 -2.77 -17.74 0.77
CA LEU A 98 -2.61 -17.17 -0.56
C LEU A 98 -3.57 -17.88 -1.51
N TYR A 99 -4.40 -17.11 -2.20
CA TYR A 99 -5.19 -17.54 -3.33
C TYR A 99 -4.50 -17.08 -4.62
N LEU A 100 -4.10 -18.01 -5.48
CA LEU A 100 -3.34 -17.72 -6.70
C LEU A 100 -3.99 -18.37 -7.92
N ALA A 101 -4.22 -17.56 -8.96
CA ALA A 101 -4.69 -18.01 -10.26
C ALA A 101 -3.58 -17.84 -11.31
N SER A 102 -2.88 -18.93 -11.62
CA SER A 102 -1.85 -18.98 -12.68
C SER A 102 -2.49 -19.10 -14.06
N SER A 103 -3.24 -18.08 -14.42
CA SER A 103 -4.10 -18.05 -15.60
C SER A 103 -4.00 -16.73 -16.35
N SER A 104 -2.88 -16.01 -16.23
CA SER A 104 -2.63 -14.76 -16.97
C SER A 104 -2.78 -14.88 -18.50
N HIS A 105 -2.70 -16.09 -19.06
CA HIS A 105 -2.97 -16.39 -20.48
C HIS A 105 -4.44 -16.74 -20.80
N GLN A 106 -5.27 -16.98 -19.80
CA GLN A 106 -6.70 -17.25 -19.97
C GLN A 106 -7.47 -15.93 -20.08
N LYS A 107 -8.81 -16.00 -20.17
CA LYS A 107 -9.66 -14.80 -20.31
C LYS A 107 -9.93 -14.13 -18.95
N TYR A 108 -9.97 -14.90 -17.88
CA TYR A 108 -10.28 -14.48 -16.51
C TYR A 108 -9.50 -15.37 -15.52
N PRO A 109 -9.33 -14.95 -14.25
CA PRO A 109 -8.57 -15.71 -13.25
C PRO A 109 -9.07 -17.15 -13.05
N GLY A 110 -10.39 -17.33 -12.86
CA GLY A 110 -11.02 -18.61 -12.57
C GLY A 110 -10.80 -19.05 -11.12
N ASN A 111 -11.01 -20.34 -10.84
CA ASN A 111 -10.85 -20.86 -9.48
C ASN A 111 -9.38 -20.78 -9.03
N PRO A 112 -9.06 -20.04 -7.96
CA PRO A 112 -7.68 -19.94 -7.48
C PRO A 112 -7.26 -21.23 -6.76
N GLN A 113 -5.96 -21.53 -6.85
CA GLN A 113 -5.31 -22.48 -5.96
C GLN A 113 -5.09 -21.83 -4.58
N GLN A 114 -5.14 -22.63 -3.52
CA GLN A 114 -4.99 -22.16 -2.15
C GLN A 114 -3.69 -22.69 -1.57
N PHE A 115 -2.90 -21.81 -0.97
CA PHE A 115 -1.64 -22.14 -0.33
C PHE A 115 -1.62 -21.57 1.09
N SER A 116 -1.40 -22.43 2.08
CA SER A 116 -1.18 -21.97 3.45
C SER A 116 0.14 -21.22 3.56
N ILE A 117 0.09 -20.03 4.14
CA ILE A 117 1.27 -19.21 4.46
C ILE A 117 1.41 -19.14 5.98
N PHE A 118 2.65 -19.14 6.47
CA PHE A 118 2.95 -19.23 7.90
C PHE A 118 4.20 -18.44 8.25
N SER A 119 4.38 -18.10 9.53
CA SER A 119 5.55 -17.36 10.01
C SER A 119 6.87 -18.00 9.55
N ASN A 120 7.81 -17.17 9.12
CA ASN A 120 9.11 -17.59 8.55
C ASN A 120 9.01 -18.34 7.21
N SER A 121 7.89 -18.20 6.48
CA SER A 121 7.78 -18.62 5.07
C SER A 121 7.96 -17.44 4.11
N THR A 122 8.24 -17.76 2.85
CA THR A 122 8.28 -16.79 1.75
C THR A 122 7.57 -17.37 0.54
N PHE A 123 6.98 -16.50 -0.27
CA PHE A 123 6.42 -16.83 -1.57
C PHE A 123 6.60 -15.65 -2.52
N HIS A 124 6.55 -15.93 -3.81
CA HIS A 124 6.53 -14.91 -4.85
C HIS A 124 5.29 -15.07 -5.71
N VAL A 125 4.75 -13.96 -6.19
CA VAL A 125 3.67 -13.94 -7.17
C VAL A 125 4.29 -13.81 -8.56
N PRO A 126 4.05 -14.76 -9.49
CA PRO A 126 4.49 -14.60 -10.87
C PRO A 126 3.89 -13.33 -11.49
N VAL A 127 4.69 -12.66 -12.33
CA VAL A 127 4.31 -11.38 -12.93
C VAL A 127 2.93 -11.49 -13.59
N ASN A 128 2.03 -10.58 -13.24
CA ASN A 128 0.69 -10.44 -13.80
C ASN A 128 -0.32 -11.56 -13.48
N ASP A 129 0.03 -12.51 -12.61
CA ASP A 129 -0.94 -13.49 -12.09
C ASP A 129 -1.91 -12.82 -11.10
N ALA A 130 -3.18 -13.22 -11.18
CA ALA A 130 -4.22 -12.72 -10.28
C ALA A 130 -4.15 -13.46 -8.94
N HIS A 131 -4.15 -12.72 -7.85
CA HIS A 131 -3.99 -13.28 -6.52
C HIS A 131 -4.72 -12.47 -5.44
N GLN A 132 -4.85 -13.09 -4.27
CA GLN A 132 -5.36 -12.49 -3.05
C GLN A 132 -4.66 -13.10 -1.84
N VAL A 133 -4.21 -12.24 -0.93
CA VAL A 133 -3.69 -12.67 0.38
C VAL A 133 -4.76 -12.42 1.43
N TRP A 134 -5.06 -13.44 2.22
CA TRP A 134 -6.08 -13.40 3.25
C TRP A 134 -5.50 -13.89 4.58
N ASN A 135 -5.62 -13.07 5.63
CA ASN A 135 -5.46 -13.56 6.99
C ASN A 135 -6.69 -14.43 7.36
N THR A 136 -6.58 -15.73 7.11
CA THR A 136 -7.59 -16.73 7.47
C THR A 136 -7.48 -17.18 8.93
N ASN A 137 -6.52 -16.67 9.70
CA ASN A 137 -6.45 -16.92 11.13
C ASN A 137 -7.49 -16.06 11.86
N GLU A 138 -8.17 -16.64 12.84
CA GLU A 138 -9.26 -15.98 13.59
C GLU A 138 -8.77 -15.17 14.79
N HIS A 139 -7.50 -15.30 15.19
CA HIS A 139 -6.98 -14.83 16.48
C HIS A 139 -5.73 -13.97 16.40
N GLU A 140 -4.86 -14.18 15.41
CA GLU A 140 -3.59 -13.47 15.27
C GLU A 140 -3.53 -12.61 14.01
N ASP A 141 -2.80 -11.50 14.12
CA ASP A 141 -2.45 -10.66 12.98
C ASP A 141 -1.44 -11.40 12.06
N LEU A 142 -1.63 -11.24 10.76
CA LEU A 142 -0.68 -11.64 9.73
C LEU A 142 0.20 -10.44 9.37
N GLN A 143 1.49 -10.51 9.69
CA GLN A 143 2.45 -9.45 9.35
C GLN A 143 3.45 -9.93 8.30
N MET A 144 3.63 -9.14 7.25
CA MET A 144 4.47 -9.47 6.11
C MET A 144 5.33 -8.28 5.68
N LEU A 145 6.56 -8.58 5.26
CA LEU A 145 7.33 -7.68 4.41
C LEU A 145 6.98 -8.02 2.95
N VAL A 146 6.68 -7.00 2.16
CA VAL A 146 6.34 -7.13 0.73
C VAL A 146 7.36 -6.35 -0.08
N ILE A 147 7.92 -6.96 -1.11
CA ILE A 147 8.92 -6.34 -1.98
C ILE A 147 8.43 -6.45 -3.41
N ILE A 148 8.32 -5.31 -4.10
CA ILE A 148 7.96 -5.25 -5.51
C ILE A 148 9.11 -4.73 -6.36
N SER A 149 9.15 -5.14 -7.62
CA SER A 149 9.94 -4.46 -8.65
C SER A 149 9.13 -3.39 -9.38
N ARG A 150 9.81 -2.52 -10.14
CA ARG A 150 9.18 -1.51 -11.04
C ARG A 150 8.16 -0.57 -10.34
N PRO A 151 8.51 0.01 -9.18
CA PRO A 151 7.59 0.86 -8.42
C PRO A 151 7.29 2.20 -9.15
N PRO A 152 6.29 2.97 -8.70
CA PRO A 152 5.23 2.58 -7.76
C PRO A 152 4.31 1.50 -8.36
N VAL A 153 3.55 0.77 -7.55
CA VAL A 153 2.73 -0.34 -8.05
C VAL A 153 1.58 0.14 -8.94
N LYS A 154 1.27 -0.62 -10.01
CA LYS A 154 0.09 -0.41 -10.87
C LYS A 154 -0.83 -1.61 -10.71
N VAL A 155 -1.91 -1.43 -9.96
CA VAL A 155 -2.77 -2.55 -9.53
C VAL A 155 -4.04 -2.62 -10.37
N PHE A 156 -4.31 -3.77 -10.99
CA PHE A 156 -5.59 -4.06 -11.62
C PHE A 156 -6.43 -4.91 -10.67
N VAL A 157 -7.57 -4.37 -10.21
CA VAL A 157 -8.46 -4.98 -9.24
C VAL A 157 -9.63 -5.68 -9.94
N TYR A 158 -10.03 -6.83 -9.42
CA TYR A 158 -11.20 -7.59 -9.87
C TYR A 158 -12.29 -7.54 -8.80
N ASP A 159 -13.54 -7.46 -9.25
CA ASP A 159 -14.70 -7.55 -8.36
C ASP A 159 -14.94 -9.03 -7.95
N ASP A 160 -14.60 -10.00 -8.80
CA ASP A 160 -14.62 -11.44 -8.53
C ASP A 160 -13.62 -12.23 -9.40
N TRP A 161 -13.38 -13.51 -9.08
CA TRP A 161 -12.42 -14.38 -9.77
C TRP A 161 -12.79 -14.72 -11.23
N PHE A 162 -14.01 -14.49 -11.68
CA PHE A 162 -14.48 -14.77 -13.04
C PHE A 162 -14.63 -13.49 -13.89
N VAL A 163 -14.29 -12.32 -13.34
CA VAL A 163 -14.17 -11.08 -14.12
C VAL A 163 -13.05 -11.24 -15.17
N PRO A 164 -13.32 -10.95 -16.46
CA PRO A 164 -12.30 -10.95 -17.50
C PRO A 164 -11.11 -10.05 -17.16
N HIS A 165 -9.89 -10.45 -17.51
CA HIS A 165 -8.69 -9.64 -17.27
C HIS A 165 -8.78 -8.24 -17.91
N THR A 166 -9.47 -8.14 -19.04
CA THR A 166 -9.73 -6.89 -19.77
C THR A 166 -10.71 -5.96 -19.05
N ALA A 167 -11.49 -6.46 -18.09
CA ALA A 167 -12.46 -5.71 -17.30
C ALA A 167 -11.95 -5.36 -15.90
N ALA A 168 -10.76 -5.85 -15.52
CA ALA A 168 -10.13 -5.46 -14.26
C ALA A 168 -9.83 -3.96 -14.24
N LYS A 169 -10.13 -3.29 -13.13
CA LYS A 169 -10.04 -1.84 -13.00
C LYS A 169 -8.66 -1.45 -12.51
N LEU A 170 -7.97 -0.60 -13.26
CA LEU A 170 -6.69 -0.03 -12.83
C LEU A 170 -6.94 0.93 -11.65
N LYS A 171 -6.23 0.72 -10.54
CA LYS A 171 -6.08 1.65 -9.44
C LYS A 171 -4.64 2.17 -9.43
N PHE A 172 -4.45 3.37 -9.94
CA PHE A 172 -3.18 4.08 -9.96
C PHE A 172 -3.39 5.61 -9.85
N PRO A 173 -2.68 6.33 -8.96
CA PRO A 173 -1.84 5.81 -7.88
C PRO A 173 -2.62 4.87 -6.94
N TYR A 174 -1.92 3.94 -6.30
CA TYR A 174 -2.54 3.10 -5.28
C TYR A 174 -2.68 3.92 -3.98
N PHE A 175 -3.54 3.47 -3.06
CA PHE A 175 -4.01 4.33 -1.96
C PHE A 175 -2.89 4.96 -1.12
N TRP A 176 -1.79 4.24 -0.90
CA TRP A 176 -0.64 4.74 -0.13
C TRP A 176 0.28 5.72 -0.86
N ASP A 177 0.13 5.84 -2.19
CA ASP A 177 0.87 6.79 -3.01
C ASP A 177 0.07 8.06 -3.32
N GLU A 178 -1.24 8.08 -3.09
CA GLU A 178 -2.14 9.15 -3.54
C GLU A 178 -1.71 10.56 -3.09
N GLU A 179 -1.39 10.71 -1.80
CA GLU A 179 -1.01 11.99 -1.20
C GLU A 179 0.23 12.59 -1.90
N CYS A 180 1.25 11.76 -2.12
CA CYS A 180 2.52 12.22 -2.68
C CYS A 180 2.57 12.23 -4.20
N PHE A 181 1.65 11.54 -4.87
CA PHE A 181 1.49 11.62 -6.32
C PHE A 181 0.79 12.91 -6.77
N GLN A 182 -0.03 13.53 -5.90
CA GLN A 182 -0.72 14.79 -6.17
C GLN A 182 0.14 16.03 -5.88
N ALA A 183 1.22 15.89 -5.12
CA ALA A 183 2.19 16.97 -4.91
C ALA A 183 2.87 17.32 -6.25
N PRO A 184 3.08 18.62 -6.57
CA PRO A 184 3.75 18.98 -7.81
C PRO A 184 5.16 18.38 -7.81
N GLN A 185 5.38 17.36 -8.65
CA GLN A 185 6.72 16.97 -9.05
C GLN A 185 7.33 18.22 -9.67
N LYS A 186 8.28 18.84 -8.97
CA LYS A 186 9.13 19.85 -9.60
C LYS A 186 9.89 19.11 -10.69
N ASP A 187 9.52 19.35 -11.94
CA ASP A 187 10.29 18.95 -13.11
C ASP A 187 11.71 19.52 -12.94
N GLU A 188 12.65 18.68 -12.53
CA GLU A 188 14.07 18.96 -12.70
C GLU A 188 14.44 18.54 -14.13
N LEU A 189 14.32 19.52 -15.04
CA LEU A 189 14.93 19.54 -16.38
C LEU A 189 16.43 19.78 -16.29
#